data_AF-A0A1M6UJB4-F1
#
_entry.id   AF-A0A1M6UJB4-F1
#
_cell.length_a   1.000
_cell.length_b   1.000
_cell.length_c   1.000
_cell.angle_alpha   90.00
_cell.angle_beta   90.00
_cell.angle_gamma   90.00
#
_symmetry.space_group_name_H-M   'P 1'
#
loop_
_entity.id
_entity.type
_entity.pdbx_description
1 polymer ?
#
loop_
_entity_poly.entity_id
_entity_poly.type
_entity_poly.pdbx_seq_one_letter_code
_entity_poly.pdbx_strand_id
1 'polypeptide(L)' 'MYEILKKKYKLGYVRKDQLLRYLALGKLTEEEYQDIIQF' A
#
# COMPACT_ATOMS: atom_id res chain seq x y z
N MET A 1 2.60 -5.93 7.74
CA MET A 1 1.99 -6.00 6.38
C MET A 1 2.36 -4.76 5.58
N TYR A 2 2.10 -3.59 6.14
CA TYR A 2 2.49 -2.27 5.61
C TYR A 2 3.94 -2.19 5.08
N GLU A 3 4.96 -2.44 5.90
CA GLU A 3 6.37 -2.39 5.48
C GLU A 3 6.69 -3.26 4.25
N ILE A 4 6.05 -4.43 4.16
CA ILE A 4 6.21 -5.35 3.02
C ILE A 4 5.55 -4.74 1.77
N LEU A 5 4.36 -4.16 1.91
CA LEU A 5 3.65 -3.50 0.81
C LEU A 5 4.42 -2.25 0.33
N LYS A 6 4.98 -1.46 1.24
CA LYS A 6 5.83 -0.30 0.93
C LYS A 6 7.05 -0.72 0.10
N LYS A 7 7.78 -1.75 0.55
CA LYS A 7 8.94 -2.29 -0.19
C LYS A 7 8.53 -2.85 -1.55
N LYS A 8 7.43 -3.60 -1.63
CA LYS A 8 6.92 -4.17 -2.89
C LYS A 8 6.42 -3.10 -3.87
N TYR A 9 5.79 -2.04 -3.37
CA TYR A 9 5.35 -0.90 -4.18
C TYR A 9 6.55 -0.17 -4.77
N LYS A 10 7.59 0.11 -3.97
CA LYS A 10 8.85 0.69 -4.44
C LYS A 10 9.54 -0.14 -5.53
N LEU A 11 9.40 -1.46 -5.47
CA LEU A 11 9.94 -2.40 -6.45
C LEU A 11 9.02 -2.64 -7.66
N GLY A 12 7.83 -2.02 -7.70
CA GLY A 12 6.86 -2.17 -8.79
C GLY A 12 6.04 -3.47 -8.76
N TYR A 13 6.15 -4.29 -7.72
CA TYR A 13 5.39 -5.54 -7.58
C TYR A 13 3.93 -5.33 -7.20
N VAL A 14 3.61 -4.19 -6.57
CA VAL A 14 2.28 -3.83 -6.13
C VAL A 14 1.90 -2.49 -6.75
N ARG A 15 0.68 -2.40 -7.30
CA ARG A 15 0.13 -1.17 -7.89
C ARG A 15 -0.81 -0.45 -6.93
N LYS A 16 -1.08 0.83 -7.19
CA LYS A 16 -2.04 1.63 -6.40
C LYS A 16 -3.41 0.95 -6.26
N ASP A 17 -3.92 0.33 -7.32
CA ASP A 17 -5.22 -0.37 -7.29
C ASP A 17 -5.22 -1.55 -6.32
N GLN A 18 -4.09 -2.24 -6.16
CA GLN A 18 -3.95 -3.33 -5.19
C GLN A 18 -3.88 -2.78 -3.77
N LEU A 19 -3.17 -1.67 -3.54
CA LEU A 19 -3.14 -1.00 -2.24
C LEU A 19 -4.53 -0.51 -1.82
N LEU A 20 -5.32 0.04 -2.76
CA LEU A 20 -6.71 0.44 -2.52
C LEU A 20 -7.59 -0.75 -2.12
N ARG A 21 -7.37 -1.95 -2.67
CA ARG A 21 -8.06 -3.16 -2.21
C ARG A 21 -7.70 -3.51 -0.76
N TYR A 22 -6.44 -3.38 -0.37
CA TYR A 22 -6.04 -3.61 1.02
C TYR A 22 -6.65 -2.59 1.98
N LEU A 23 -6.74 -1.33 1.56
CA LEU A 23 -7.44 -0.27 2.28
C LEU A 23 -8.94 -0.59 2.45
N ALA A 24 -9.62 -0.95 1.37
CA ALA A 24 -11.05 -1.32 1.39
C ALA A 24 -11.34 -2.56 2.25
N LEU A 25 -10.38 -3.48 2.36
CA LEU A 25 -10.46 -4.66 3.22
C LEU A 25 -10.11 -4.36 4.69
N GLY A 26 -9.77 -3.11 5.04
CA GLY A 26 -9.32 -2.73 6.39
C GLY A 26 -7.98 -3.35 6.79
N LYS A 27 -7.19 -3.85 5.82
CA LYS A 27 -5.86 -4.43 6.04
C LYS A 27 -4.75 -3.37 6.02
N LEU A 28 -5.11 -2.15 5.65
CA LEU A 28 -4.26 -0.98 5.59
C LEU A 28 -5.09 0.21 6.08
N THR A 29 -4.47 1.16 6.77
CA THR A 29 -5.13 2.45 7.08
C THR A 29 -4.97 3.45 5.94
N GLU A 30 -5.79 4.51 5.93
CA GLU A 30 -5.62 5.60 4.94
C GLU A 30 -4.26 6.28 5.06
N GLU A 31 -3.75 6.43 6.28
CA GLU A 31 -2.42 7.01 6.57
C GLU A 31 -1.30 6.14 5.98
N GLU A 32 -1.36 4.83 6.20
CA GLU A 32 -0.43 3.86 5.64
C GLU A 32 -0.52 3.82 4.10
N TYR A 33 -1.73 3.91 3.53
CA TYR A 33 -1.91 4.00 2.09
C TYR A 33 -1.19 5.24 1.53
N GLN A 34 -1.44 6.40 2.14
CA GLN A 34 -0.85 7.68 1.74
C GLN A 34 0.67 7.66 1.84
N ASP A 35 1.23 7.12 2.92
CA ASP A 35 2.69 7.01 3.08
C ASP A 35 3.31 6.14 1.97
N ILE A 36 2.66 5.02 1.60
CA ILE A 36 3.17 4.17 0.51
C ILE A 36 3.16 4.89 -0.84
N ILE A 37 2.10 5.67 -1.14
CA ILE A 37 1.94 6.30 -2.46
C ILE A 37 2.67 7.64 -2.63
N GLN A 38 3.02 8.32 -1.53
CA GLN A 38 3.77 9.58 -1.54
C GLN A 38 5.29 9.37 -1.52
N PHE A 39 5.74 8.13 -1.29
CA PHE A 39 7.14 7.73 -1.41
C PHE A 39 7.56 7.49 -2.86
#